data_AF-A0A4Q9LFI9-F1
#
_entry.id   AF-A0A4Q9LFI9-F1
#
_cell.length_a   1.000
_cell.length_b   1.000
_cell.length_c   1.000
_cell.angle_alpha   90.00
_cell.angle_beta   90.00
_cell.angle_gamma   90.00
#
_symmetry.space_group_name_H-M   'P 1'
#
loop_
_entity.id
_entity.type
_entity.pdbx_description
1 polymer ?
#
loop_
_entity_poly.entity_id
_entity_poly.type
_entity_poly.pdbx_seq_one_letter_code
_entity_poly.pdbx_strand_id
1 'polypeptide(L)'
;MFFYILFSVAAFPPDNDFTNLSEDPITGDHIRLEMPYNLQAKNTEIENFIYLFFSLGTKENMDGLIRIASFYSSELKKYTIKEIHPFLTHFTTFICSIVYLKKNYGGFEKFRPDFLFNLISFGKFIEMYKTNEATKMAITDLFGNSLDNYIDLKSVEIWDWGSPPINHIYNAIKDMFRHFFPGLHQKNAHVKHFVYMLNFRKLQYPLSRGTFEFFFVFKAFEGEYTENCSVKYMLPNRKTVEKIKEDVAKLSRLTHNNNNNPEYKNILEYIFKPFSKNILKKETGFFELFDHSENFSLNNKLEDSKFSQDFVEVFCNEEELNKIKCLNKFIKEKTKEEYHDYISAVICLEAFNLKRNFSEGNDITRIIMDILFITDVLKTKFEEIKAAENRREFRKIFFEALIKELGKRGIKLSPGTEFDFLNVIKLPRTSSLLEMYYFAELFYESASKSSLGKFLQDKLNEKLNTKEKDSDFTKTNYLLYVFNNEISGLTQEELKNLFNAQTPETPVSKTTNSKNFGFDKIFFYIVLPILCFCLIIIGAYWYIYMMK
;
A
#
# COMPACT_ATOMS: atom_id res chain seq x y z
N MET A 1 18.86 20.00 -2.49
CA MET A 1 17.56 20.21 -1.82
C MET A 1 16.64 18.98 -1.87
N PHE A 2 17.06 17.76 -1.45
CA PHE A 2 16.19 16.54 -1.42
C PHE A 2 16.60 15.48 -0.39
N PHE A 3 17.75 15.63 0.26
CA PHE A 3 18.35 14.57 1.07
C PHE A 3 18.93 15.09 2.39
N TYR A 4 18.68 16.35 2.72
CA TYR A 4 19.34 17.00 3.85
C TYR A 4 18.92 16.42 5.20
N ILE A 5 17.66 15.97 5.34
CA ILE A 5 17.22 15.15 6.48
C ILE A 5 17.94 13.81 6.50
N LEU A 6 18.00 13.11 5.38
CA LEU A 6 18.58 11.77 5.30
C LEU A 6 20.07 11.80 5.67
N PHE A 7 20.80 12.82 5.23
CA PHE A 7 22.18 13.00 5.66
C PHE A 7 22.30 13.46 7.11
N SER A 8 21.38 14.28 7.61
CA SER A 8 21.31 14.67 9.02
C SER A 8 21.04 13.49 9.95
N VAL A 9 20.14 12.59 9.57
CA VAL A 9 19.78 11.39 10.34
C VAL A 9 20.92 10.34 10.24
N ALA A 10 21.56 10.20 9.07
CA ALA A 10 22.67 9.28 8.89
C ALA A 10 23.94 9.71 9.64
N ALA A 11 24.21 11.01 9.81
CA ALA A 11 25.42 11.47 10.49
C ALA A 11 25.32 11.48 12.03
N PHE A 12 24.20 11.07 12.63
CA PHE A 12 23.96 11.21 14.07
C PHE A 12 24.76 10.19 14.93
N PRO A 13 25.20 10.51 16.16
CA PRO A 13 25.81 9.56 17.10
C PRO A 13 24.88 8.39 17.49
N PRO A 14 25.41 7.20 17.86
CA PRO A 14 24.65 5.97 18.15
C PRO A 14 23.66 6.06 19.32
N ASP A 15 23.82 7.00 20.24
CA ASP A 15 23.08 7.00 21.52
C ASP A 15 21.71 7.69 21.47
N ASN A 16 21.26 8.17 20.31
CA ASN A 16 19.94 8.79 20.14
C ASN A 16 19.12 8.03 19.09
N ASP A 17 18.10 7.30 19.55
CA ASP A 17 17.18 6.56 18.69
C ASP A 17 16.24 7.52 17.93
N PHE A 18 16.17 7.33 16.61
CA PHE A 18 15.29 8.07 15.69
C PHE A 18 13.89 7.44 15.56
N THR A 19 13.44 6.75 16.61
CA THR A 19 12.23 5.89 16.61
C THR A 19 10.91 6.65 16.59
N ASN A 20 10.92 8.00 16.53
CA ASN A 20 9.70 8.84 16.60
C ASN A 20 9.55 9.82 15.42
N LEU A 21 9.94 9.42 14.20
CA LEU A 21 9.61 10.18 12.99
C LEU A 21 8.24 9.73 12.47
N SER A 22 7.49 10.63 11.82
CA SER A 22 6.14 10.35 11.26
C SER A 22 6.16 9.06 10.44
N GLU A 23 5.66 7.97 11.02
CA GLU A 23 5.49 6.70 10.34
C GLU A 23 4.24 6.77 9.49
N ASP A 24 4.29 6.15 8.31
CA ASP A 24 3.09 5.90 7.54
C ASP A 24 2.11 5.07 8.39
N PRO A 25 0.84 5.49 8.49
CA PRO A 25 -0.13 4.87 9.39
C PRO A 25 -0.26 3.36 9.15
N ILE A 26 -0.11 2.89 7.91
CA ILE A 26 -0.25 1.47 7.57
C ILE A 26 1.07 0.67 7.78
N THR A 27 2.18 1.33 8.13
CA THR A 27 3.50 0.69 8.30
C THR A 27 3.83 0.34 9.76
N GLY A 28 3.13 -0.65 10.33
CA GLY A 28 3.40 -1.13 11.70
C GLY A 28 4.53 -2.19 11.80
N ASP A 29 5.00 -2.45 13.02
CA ASP A 29 6.10 -3.39 13.34
C ASP A 29 5.78 -4.88 13.13
N HIS A 30 4.52 -5.26 12.86
CA HIS A 30 4.09 -6.67 12.98
C HIS A 30 3.37 -7.27 11.77
N ILE A 31 2.65 -6.47 10.98
CA ILE A 31 1.97 -6.95 9.77
C ILE A 31 2.29 -6.01 8.62
N ARG A 32 2.78 -6.59 7.53
CA ARG A 32 3.15 -5.90 6.29
C ARG A 32 2.77 -6.74 5.08
N LEU A 33 2.26 -6.05 4.06
CA LEU A 33 1.98 -6.59 2.75
C LEU A 33 3.19 -6.54 1.81
N GLU A 34 3.37 -7.60 1.04
CA GLU A 34 4.35 -7.73 -0.04
C GLU A 34 3.71 -8.41 -1.24
N MET A 35 3.88 -7.80 -2.41
CA MET A 35 3.23 -8.23 -3.65
C MET A 35 4.27 -8.71 -4.66
N PRO A 36 3.97 -9.78 -5.43
CA PRO A 36 4.86 -10.20 -6.49
C PRO A 36 4.93 -9.12 -7.59
N TYR A 37 6.09 -9.01 -8.20
CA TYR A 37 6.27 -8.20 -9.40
C TYR A 37 7.03 -8.99 -10.46
N ASN A 38 6.79 -8.65 -11.71
CA ASN A 38 7.55 -9.18 -12.83
C ASN A 38 8.26 -8.03 -13.52
N LEU A 39 9.59 -8.06 -13.53
CA LEU A 39 10.40 -7.07 -14.23
C LEU A 39 10.91 -7.66 -15.55
N GLN A 40 10.47 -7.06 -16.67
CA GLN A 40 10.82 -7.53 -18.00
C GLN A 40 12.21 -7.04 -18.48
N ALA A 41 12.70 -5.90 -17.97
CA ALA A 41 14.01 -5.36 -18.35
C ALA A 41 14.68 -4.60 -17.18
N LYS A 42 16.00 -4.80 -17.02
CA LYS A 42 16.83 -4.01 -16.10
C LYS A 42 17.09 -2.62 -16.69
N ASN A 43 17.22 -1.62 -15.83
CA ASN A 43 17.61 -0.27 -16.24
C ASN A 43 19.12 -0.05 -16.05
N THR A 44 19.84 0.18 -17.14
CA THR A 44 21.31 0.39 -17.15
C THR A 44 21.74 1.64 -16.37
N GLU A 45 20.92 2.69 -16.33
CA GLU A 45 21.18 3.90 -15.53
C GLU A 45 21.18 3.56 -14.03
N ILE A 46 20.19 2.78 -13.61
CA ILE A 46 20.04 2.30 -12.21
C ILE A 46 21.18 1.35 -11.84
N GLU A 47 21.52 0.44 -12.75
CA GLU A 47 22.64 -0.47 -12.59
C GLU A 47 23.96 0.27 -12.39
N ASN A 48 24.27 1.24 -13.26
CA ASN A 48 25.46 2.07 -13.14
C ASN A 48 25.47 2.86 -11.82
N PHE A 49 24.32 3.42 -11.42
CA PHE A 49 24.20 4.15 -10.16
C PHE A 49 24.44 3.24 -8.94
N ILE A 50 23.86 2.04 -8.91
CA ILE A 50 24.05 1.07 -7.82
C ILE A 50 25.50 0.62 -7.75
N TYR A 51 26.12 0.30 -8.88
CA TYR A 51 27.55 -0.06 -8.91
C TYR A 51 28.44 1.08 -8.43
N LEU A 52 28.10 2.32 -8.77
CA LEU A 52 28.79 3.51 -8.28
C LEU A 52 28.63 3.64 -6.75
N PHE A 53 27.40 3.47 -6.25
CA PHE A 53 27.05 3.56 -4.82
C PHE A 53 27.72 2.49 -3.95
N PHE A 54 27.86 1.27 -4.46
CA PHE A 54 28.44 0.13 -3.75
C PHE A 54 29.85 -0.28 -4.23
N SER A 55 30.55 0.60 -4.94
CA SER A 55 31.84 0.36 -5.61
C SER A 55 32.96 -0.25 -4.75
N LEU A 56 32.81 -0.32 -3.42
CA LEU A 56 33.78 -0.93 -2.48
C LEU A 56 33.16 -1.91 -1.46
N GLY A 57 31.96 -2.42 -1.71
CA GLY A 57 31.26 -3.40 -0.85
C GLY A 57 31.02 -4.76 -1.53
N THR A 58 30.51 -5.71 -0.76
CA THR A 58 30.10 -7.04 -1.26
C THR A 58 29.01 -6.93 -2.33
N LYS A 59 29.25 -7.55 -3.49
CA LYS A 59 28.31 -7.63 -4.64
C LYS A 59 27.09 -8.54 -4.41
N GLU A 60 26.94 -9.09 -3.20
CA GLU A 60 25.80 -9.94 -2.87
C GLU A 60 24.51 -9.15 -3.08
N ASN A 61 23.54 -9.77 -3.77
CA ASN A 61 22.20 -9.23 -3.98
C ASN A 61 22.06 -7.98 -4.86
N MET A 62 23.12 -7.53 -5.55
CA MET A 62 23.06 -6.38 -6.48
C MET A 62 22.00 -6.55 -7.55
N ASP A 63 21.89 -7.74 -8.14
CA ASP A 63 20.89 -8.02 -9.17
C ASP A 63 19.46 -7.87 -8.65
N GLY A 64 19.20 -8.31 -7.42
CA GLY A 64 17.92 -8.12 -6.76
C GLY A 64 17.64 -6.64 -6.51
N LEU A 65 18.63 -5.89 -6.01
CA LEU A 65 18.50 -4.46 -5.76
C LEU A 65 18.25 -3.67 -7.05
N ILE A 66 18.97 -3.99 -8.13
CA ILE A 66 18.78 -3.39 -9.45
C ILE A 66 17.37 -3.67 -9.95
N ARG A 67 16.88 -4.91 -9.79
CA ARG A 67 15.51 -5.28 -10.21
C ARG A 67 14.46 -4.51 -9.43
N ILE A 68 14.51 -4.51 -8.10
CA ILE A 68 13.50 -3.86 -7.29
C ILE A 68 13.52 -2.34 -7.47
N ALA A 69 14.71 -1.72 -7.57
CA ALA A 69 14.83 -0.29 -7.83
C ALA A 69 14.33 0.07 -9.24
N SER A 70 14.62 -0.77 -10.23
CA SER A 70 14.08 -0.61 -11.59
C SER A 70 12.56 -0.73 -11.63
N PHE A 71 11.99 -1.65 -10.85
CA PHE A 71 10.55 -1.80 -10.71
C PHE A 71 9.92 -0.53 -10.12
N TYR A 72 10.34 -0.09 -8.93
CA TYR A 72 9.79 1.12 -8.31
C TYR A 72 9.93 2.35 -9.20
N SER A 73 11.10 2.52 -9.84
CA SER A 73 11.34 3.63 -10.77
C SER A 73 10.40 3.59 -11.97
N SER A 74 10.20 2.42 -12.59
CA SER A 74 9.27 2.26 -13.71
C SER A 74 7.81 2.49 -13.31
N GLU A 75 7.36 1.93 -12.18
CA GLU A 75 5.99 2.15 -11.69
C GLU A 75 5.73 3.61 -11.38
N LEU A 76 6.64 4.27 -10.66
CA LEU A 76 6.52 5.69 -10.32
C LEU A 76 6.43 6.61 -11.55
N LYS A 77 7.16 6.29 -12.62
CA LYS A 77 7.13 7.05 -13.88
C LYS A 77 5.81 6.97 -14.62
N LYS A 78 4.98 5.95 -14.37
CA LYS A 78 3.61 5.87 -14.95
C LYS A 78 2.70 6.97 -14.42
N TYR A 79 3.01 7.50 -13.24
CA TYR A 79 2.20 8.49 -12.57
C TYR A 79 2.78 9.91 -12.63
N THR A 80 3.99 10.12 -13.15
CA THR A 80 4.67 11.43 -13.11
C THR A 80 5.07 11.94 -14.49
N ILE A 81 5.27 13.26 -14.64
CA ILE A 81 5.70 13.88 -15.90
C ILE A 81 7.16 13.57 -16.25
N LYS A 82 7.48 13.50 -17.55
CA LYS A 82 8.78 13.05 -18.06
C LYS A 82 9.95 13.93 -17.62
N GLU A 83 9.72 15.22 -17.42
CA GLU A 83 10.70 16.25 -17.08
C GLU A 83 11.39 15.96 -15.74
N ILE A 84 10.71 15.26 -14.82
CA ILE A 84 11.26 14.91 -13.51
C ILE A 84 11.73 13.46 -13.42
N HIS A 85 11.52 12.64 -14.46
CA HIS A 85 11.90 11.23 -14.47
C HIS A 85 13.40 10.98 -14.21
N PRO A 86 14.36 11.75 -14.77
CA PRO A 86 15.78 11.55 -14.46
C PRO A 86 16.07 11.70 -12.97
N PHE A 87 15.53 12.75 -12.34
CA PHE A 87 15.64 12.96 -10.90
C PHE A 87 15.01 11.82 -10.11
N LEU A 88 13.79 11.41 -10.47
CA LEU A 88 13.07 10.36 -9.77
C LEU A 88 13.73 8.99 -9.92
N THR A 89 14.41 8.70 -11.04
CA THR A 89 15.23 7.49 -11.20
C THR A 89 16.33 7.46 -10.14
N HIS A 90 17.10 8.53 -10.02
CA HIS A 90 18.22 8.62 -9.09
C HIS A 90 17.74 8.60 -7.64
N PHE A 91 16.69 9.39 -7.34
CA PHE A 91 16.07 9.43 -6.02
C PHE A 91 15.60 8.04 -5.58
N THR A 92 14.79 7.38 -6.40
CA THR A 92 14.24 6.05 -6.09
C THR A 92 15.35 5.02 -5.92
N THR A 93 16.39 5.07 -6.77
CA THR A 93 17.53 4.15 -6.66
C THR A 93 18.30 4.34 -5.36
N PHE A 94 18.53 5.59 -4.96
CA PHE A 94 19.20 5.92 -3.69
C PHE A 94 18.38 5.43 -2.49
N ILE A 95 17.07 5.71 -2.45
CA ILE A 95 16.21 5.27 -1.33
C ILE A 95 16.17 3.74 -1.26
N CYS A 96 15.96 3.06 -2.39
CA CYS A 96 15.97 1.59 -2.45
C CYS A 96 17.31 1.02 -1.95
N SER A 97 18.44 1.64 -2.32
CA SER A 97 19.78 1.20 -1.87
C SER A 97 19.94 1.26 -0.35
N ILE A 98 19.18 2.11 0.33
CA ILE A 98 19.20 2.25 1.79
C ILE A 98 18.15 1.34 2.45
N VAL A 99 16.91 1.34 1.95
CA VAL A 99 15.81 0.51 2.49
C VAL A 99 16.17 -0.98 2.43
N TYR A 100 16.83 -1.41 1.37
CA TYR A 100 17.24 -2.81 1.14
C TYR A 100 18.70 -3.09 1.53
N LEU A 101 19.35 -2.22 2.31
CA LEU A 101 20.78 -2.30 2.67
C LEU A 101 21.17 -3.52 3.53
N LYS A 102 20.21 -4.21 4.18
CA LYS A 102 20.48 -5.30 5.15
C LYS A 102 20.02 -6.66 4.61
N LYS A 103 20.79 -7.72 4.93
CA LYS A 103 20.48 -9.16 4.71
C LYS A 103 19.14 -9.65 5.31
N ASN A 104 18.37 -8.80 6.01
CA ASN A 104 17.24 -9.21 6.85
C ASN A 104 15.86 -8.84 6.31
N TYR A 105 15.75 -8.17 5.15
CA TYR A 105 14.44 -8.05 4.51
C TYR A 105 14.33 -9.12 3.44
N GLY A 106 13.18 -9.81 3.47
CA GLY A 106 12.82 -10.89 2.54
C GLY A 106 13.11 -10.52 1.09
N GLY A 107 13.35 -11.55 0.29
CA GLY A 107 13.96 -11.46 -1.03
C GLY A 107 13.40 -10.37 -1.94
N PHE A 108 14.23 -9.93 -2.88
CA PHE A 108 13.91 -8.98 -3.95
C PHE A 108 12.84 -9.49 -4.92
N GLU A 109 12.05 -10.48 -4.57
CA GLU A 109 11.01 -11.11 -5.39
C GLU A 109 9.66 -10.41 -5.23
N LYS A 110 9.50 -9.64 -4.16
CA LYS A 110 8.28 -8.89 -3.87
C LYS A 110 8.57 -7.41 -3.58
N PHE A 111 7.58 -6.57 -3.84
CA PHE A 111 7.62 -5.14 -3.52
C PHE A 111 6.58 -4.81 -2.45
N ARG A 112 6.75 -3.64 -1.83
CA ARG A 112 5.90 -3.11 -0.77
C ARG A 112 4.96 -2.04 -1.35
N PRO A 113 3.63 -2.25 -1.34
CA PRO A 113 2.69 -1.32 -1.96
C PRO A 113 2.63 0.03 -1.22
N ASP A 114 2.70 0.04 0.11
CA ASP A 114 2.84 1.23 0.96
C ASP A 114 4.06 2.08 0.60
N PHE A 115 5.22 1.43 0.39
CA PHE A 115 6.43 2.13 0.00
C PHE A 115 6.34 2.67 -1.44
N LEU A 116 5.76 1.91 -2.37
CA LEU A 116 5.47 2.40 -3.73
C LEU A 116 4.55 3.62 -3.68
N PHE A 117 3.51 3.57 -2.85
CA PHE A 117 2.55 4.63 -2.68
C PHE A 117 3.21 5.95 -2.23
N ASN A 118 4.09 5.87 -1.23
CA ASN A 118 4.86 7.02 -0.75
C ASN A 118 5.82 7.59 -1.81
N LEU A 119 6.49 6.72 -2.58
CA LEU A 119 7.35 7.16 -3.68
C LEU A 119 6.55 7.89 -4.77
N ILE A 120 5.38 7.38 -5.18
CA ILE A 120 4.55 8.05 -6.18
C ILE A 120 4.02 9.38 -5.64
N SER A 121 3.54 9.40 -4.39
CA SER A 121 3.04 10.61 -3.75
C SER A 121 4.09 11.70 -3.70
N PHE A 122 5.33 11.33 -3.36
CA PHE A 122 6.48 12.23 -3.42
C PHE A 122 6.73 12.73 -4.84
N GLY A 123 6.76 11.86 -5.83
CA GLY A 123 6.96 12.25 -7.23
C GLY A 123 5.89 13.24 -7.72
N LYS A 124 4.62 13.00 -7.37
CA LYS A 124 3.50 13.89 -7.67
C LYS A 124 3.57 15.22 -6.93
N PHE A 125 3.96 15.21 -5.67
CA PHE A 125 4.16 16.43 -4.90
C PHE A 125 5.27 17.30 -5.51
N ILE A 126 6.35 16.67 -5.98
CA ILE A 126 7.44 17.33 -6.69
C ILE A 126 7.04 17.91 -8.04
N GLU A 127 6.23 17.18 -8.79
CA GLU A 127 5.61 17.68 -10.01
C GLU A 127 4.80 18.96 -9.74
N MET A 128 3.95 18.95 -8.72
CA MET A 128 3.19 20.15 -8.33
C MET A 128 4.09 21.30 -7.91
N TYR A 129 5.09 21.05 -7.06
CA TYR A 129 6.01 22.09 -6.61
C TYR A 129 6.72 22.80 -7.78
N LYS A 130 7.01 22.08 -8.87
CA LYS A 130 7.64 22.68 -10.07
C LYS A 130 6.67 23.40 -10.99
N THR A 131 5.40 22.99 -11.01
CA THR A 131 4.43 23.40 -12.04
C THR A 131 3.36 24.35 -11.53
N ASN A 132 3.13 24.39 -10.22
CA ASN A 132 2.10 25.19 -9.56
C ASN A 132 2.73 26.24 -8.64
N GLU A 133 2.66 27.52 -9.06
CA GLU A 133 3.22 28.63 -8.28
C GLU A 133 2.53 28.82 -6.91
N ALA A 134 1.23 28.52 -6.78
CA ALA A 134 0.55 28.60 -5.49
C ALA A 134 1.06 27.55 -4.50
N THR A 135 1.24 26.31 -4.95
CA THR A 135 1.85 25.24 -4.14
C THR A 135 3.30 25.58 -3.77
N LYS A 136 4.07 26.10 -4.72
CA LYS A 136 5.45 26.55 -4.50
C LYS A 136 5.52 27.69 -3.48
N MET A 137 4.66 28.70 -3.58
CA MET A 137 4.55 29.78 -2.60
C MET A 137 4.16 29.26 -1.22
N ALA A 138 3.13 28.41 -1.11
CA ALA A 138 2.70 27.84 0.17
C ALA A 138 3.81 27.04 0.87
N ILE A 139 4.58 26.26 0.10
CA ILE A 139 5.76 25.54 0.61
C ILE A 139 6.87 26.51 1.01
N THR A 140 7.11 27.55 0.21
CA THR A 140 8.11 28.58 0.51
C THR A 140 7.75 29.35 1.77
N ASP A 141 6.48 29.67 1.99
CA ASP A 141 5.98 30.34 3.20
C ASP A 141 6.11 29.46 4.44
N LEU A 142 5.84 28.14 4.32
CA LEU A 142 6.01 27.17 5.41
C LEU A 142 7.45 27.06 5.90
N PHE A 143 8.41 27.11 4.96
CA PHE A 143 9.83 26.90 5.24
C PHE A 143 10.66 28.19 5.24
N GLY A 144 10.07 29.33 4.88
CA GLY A 144 10.69 30.66 4.78
C GLY A 144 11.98 30.69 3.93
N ASN A 145 12.89 31.61 4.29
CA ASN A 145 14.24 31.72 3.71
C ASN A 145 15.10 30.46 3.87
N SER A 146 14.65 29.44 4.61
CA SER A 146 15.35 28.16 4.66
C SER A 146 15.43 27.57 3.25
N LEU A 147 14.35 27.63 2.47
CA LEU A 147 14.33 27.14 1.08
C LEU A 147 15.37 27.87 0.22
N ASP A 148 15.39 29.20 0.27
CA ASP A 148 16.31 30.05 -0.52
C ASP A 148 17.77 29.98 -0.06
N ASN A 149 18.04 29.92 1.25
CA ASN A 149 19.38 29.71 1.81
C ASN A 149 19.94 28.30 1.50
N TYR A 150 19.09 27.32 1.19
CA TYR A 150 19.49 25.99 0.74
C TYR A 150 19.61 25.86 -0.78
N ILE A 151 19.01 26.76 -1.55
CA ILE A 151 19.20 26.91 -3.00
C ILE A 151 20.50 27.67 -3.29
N ASP A 152 20.99 28.50 -2.35
CA ASP A 152 22.32 29.13 -2.42
C ASP A 152 23.42 28.20 -1.88
N LEU A 153 23.43 26.96 -2.37
CA LEU A 153 24.47 25.97 -2.06
C LEU A 153 25.79 26.44 -2.65
N LYS A 154 26.54 27.08 -1.76
CA LYS A 154 27.93 27.38 -1.94
C LYS A 154 28.70 26.12 -2.45
N SER A 155 29.31 26.22 -3.64
CA SER A 155 29.99 25.17 -4.42
C SER A 155 31.12 24.50 -3.68
N VAL A 156 31.68 23.39 -4.17
CA VAL A 156 32.64 22.62 -3.37
C VAL A 156 33.97 22.43 -4.05
N GLU A 157 35.05 22.95 -3.44
CA GLU A 157 36.41 22.53 -3.73
C GLU A 157 36.81 21.34 -2.84
N ILE A 158 37.29 20.29 -3.48
CA ILE A 158 37.71 19.02 -2.84
C ILE A 158 39.23 18.98 -2.82
N TRP A 159 39.82 18.90 -1.63
CA TRP A 159 41.24 18.54 -1.47
C TRP A 159 41.37 17.02 -1.51
N ASP A 160 42.19 16.49 -2.41
CA ASP A 160 42.13 15.08 -2.82
C ASP A 160 42.84 14.07 -1.88
N TRP A 161 42.56 14.10 -0.57
CA TRP A 161 43.23 13.27 0.44
C TRP A 161 42.33 12.22 1.14
N GLY A 162 41.50 11.46 0.42
CA GLY A 162 40.62 10.48 1.08
C GLY A 162 39.97 9.46 0.15
N SER A 163 39.83 8.22 0.64
CA SER A 163 39.58 6.97 -0.08
C SER A 163 38.44 7.00 -1.12
N PRO A 164 38.49 6.15 -2.17
CA PRO A 164 37.56 6.17 -3.30
C PRO A 164 36.03 6.00 -3.05
N PRO A 165 35.49 5.33 -2.00
CA PRO A 165 34.04 4.99 -1.96
C PRO A 165 33.15 6.21 -1.76
N ILE A 166 33.70 7.21 -1.07
CA ILE A 166 32.97 8.37 -0.58
C ILE A 166 32.73 9.40 -1.69
N ASN A 167 33.71 9.54 -2.59
CA ASN A 167 33.60 10.44 -3.75
C ASN A 167 32.50 9.98 -4.71
N HIS A 168 32.28 8.67 -4.84
CA HIS A 168 31.28 8.09 -5.74
C HIS A 168 29.85 8.33 -5.27
N ILE A 169 29.55 8.07 -3.99
CA ILE A 169 28.23 8.38 -3.39
C ILE A 169 27.93 9.88 -3.51
N TYR A 170 28.92 10.73 -3.21
CA TYR A 170 28.80 12.18 -3.36
C TYR A 170 28.52 12.62 -4.81
N ASN A 171 29.24 12.07 -5.79
CA ASN A 171 29.02 12.39 -7.20
C ASN A 171 27.62 11.97 -7.66
N ALA A 172 27.14 10.79 -7.24
CA ALA A 172 25.79 10.31 -7.55
C ALA A 172 24.72 11.26 -7.00
N ILE A 173 24.90 11.73 -5.75
CA ILE A 173 24.02 12.71 -5.11
C ILE A 173 24.08 14.07 -5.84
N LYS A 174 25.29 14.51 -6.20
CA LYS A 174 25.54 15.77 -6.91
C LYS A 174 24.91 15.78 -8.29
N ASP A 175 25.02 14.70 -9.04
CA ASP A 175 24.47 14.59 -10.39
C ASP A 175 22.93 14.55 -10.36
N MET A 176 22.34 13.85 -9.39
CA MET A 176 20.90 13.92 -9.13
C MET A 176 20.41 15.36 -8.85
N PHE A 177 21.20 16.18 -8.12
CA PHE A 177 20.85 17.58 -7.87
C PHE A 177 20.97 18.48 -9.10
N ARG A 178 22.02 18.30 -9.90
CA ARG A 178 22.23 19.05 -11.15
C ARG A 178 21.07 18.87 -12.12
N HIS A 179 20.52 17.67 -12.21
CA HIS A 179 19.36 17.39 -13.07
C HIS A 179 18.08 18.10 -12.61
N PHE A 180 17.89 18.29 -11.31
CA PHE A 180 16.64 18.86 -10.79
C PHE A 180 16.60 20.40 -10.82
N PHE A 181 17.74 21.06 -10.59
CA PHE A 181 17.87 22.52 -10.52
C PHE A 181 18.88 23.04 -11.56
N PRO A 182 18.49 23.12 -12.85
CA PRO A 182 19.34 23.71 -13.87
C PRO A 182 19.47 25.22 -13.63
N GLY A 183 20.62 25.67 -13.12
CA GLY A 183 20.87 27.11 -12.87
C GLY A 183 21.45 27.48 -11.50
N LEU A 184 21.75 26.52 -10.62
CA LEU A 184 22.55 26.79 -9.42
C LEU A 184 23.95 27.33 -9.81
N HIS A 185 24.12 28.66 -9.76
CA HIS A 185 25.43 29.30 -9.79
C HIS A 185 26.16 29.02 -8.47
N GLN A 186 27.44 28.68 -8.58
CA GLN A 186 28.21 27.96 -7.56
C GLN A 186 29.29 28.88 -6.93
N LYS A 187 29.30 29.13 -5.59
CA LYS A 187 30.37 29.86 -4.83
C LYS A 187 30.92 29.07 -3.61
N ASN A 188 32.22 28.89 -3.39
CA ASN A 188 32.88 27.75 -2.65
C ASN A 188 32.59 27.43 -1.11
N ALA A 189 32.63 26.14 -0.68
CA ALA A 189 32.49 25.47 0.66
C ALA A 189 32.85 23.93 0.64
N HIS A 190 33.30 23.25 1.72
CA HIS A 190 34.00 21.92 1.65
C HIS A 190 33.23 20.64 2.15
N VAL A 191 32.83 19.68 1.30
CA VAL A 191 31.98 18.49 1.66
C VAL A 191 32.72 17.17 1.99
N LYS A 192 34.05 17.11 1.88
CA LYS A 192 34.79 15.82 1.92
C LYS A 192 34.73 15.05 3.26
N HIS A 193 34.67 15.75 4.39
CA HIS A 193 34.66 15.12 5.73
C HIS A 193 33.31 14.48 6.09
N PHE A 194 32.25 14.82 5.37
CA PHE A 194 30.87 14.58 5.77
C PHE A 194 30.37 13.16 5.49
N VAL A 195 30.69 12.62 4.31
CA VAL A 195 30.24 11.28 3.89
C VAL A 195 30.89 10.18 4.74
N TYR A 196 32.10 10.43 5.28
CA TYR A 196 32.81 9.51 6.17
C TYR A 196 32.04 9.23 7.48
N MET A 197 31.12 10.12 7.88
CA MET A 197 30.34 10.01 9.12
C MET A 197 28.90 9.49 8.91
N LEU A 198 28.48 9.20 7.66
CA LEU A 198 27.11 8.78 7.36
C LEU A 198 26.91 7.28 7.63
N ASN A 199 26.15 6.96 8.68
CA ASN A 199 25.64 5.63 8.92
C ASN A 199 24.27 5.44 8.26
N PHE A 200 24.27 5.11 6.96
CA PHE A 200 23.05 4.86 6.18
C PHE A 200 22.16 3.75 6.76
N ARG A 201 22.70 2.84 7.58
CA ARG A 201 21.87 1.81 8.25
C ARG A 201 20.84 2.42 9.19
N LYS A 202 21.10 3.59 9.78
CA LYS A 202 20.15 4.30 10.64
C LYS A 202 18.95 4.86 9.88
N LEU A 203 19.11 5.09 8.58
CA LEU A 203 18.02 5.57 7.72
C LEU A 203 17.11 4.45 7.25
N GLN A 204 17.55 3.19 7.35
CA GLN A 204 16.82 2.07 6.79
C GLN A 204 15.41 1.99 7.35
N TYR A 205 15.27 2.03 8.67
CA TYR A 205 13.98 1.99 9.34
C TYR A 205 13.08 3.19 8.99
N PRO A 206 13.51 4.46 9.21
CA PRO A 206 12.65 5.62 8.92
C PRO A 206 12.36 5.79 7.42
N LEU A 207 13.26 5.40 6.51
CA LEU A 207 12.96 5.43 5.07
C LEU A 207 11.99 4.33 4.63
N SER A 208 12.06 3.17 5.27
CA SER A 208 11.15 2.06 4.96
C SER A 208 9.70 2.29 5.41
N ARG A 209 9.47 3.36 6.20
CA ARG A 209 8.18 3.73 6.80
C ARG A 209 7.82 5.19 6.64
N GLY A 210 8.68 5.95 5.98
CA GLY A 210 8.52 7.38 5.87
C GLY A 210 7.33 7.70 4.98
N THR A 211 6.51 8.64 5.42
CA THR A 211 5.51 9.25 4.55
C THR A 211 6.20 10.02 3.42
N PHE A 212 5.47 10.40 2.37
CA PHE A 212 6.06 11.19 1.31
C PHE A 212 6.53 12.59 1.78
N GLU A 213 5.92 13.15 2.84
CA GLU A 213 6.39 14.37 3.49
C GLU A 213 7.78 14.18 4.08
N PHE A 214 8.06 13.02 4.67
CA PHE A 214 9.38 12.69 5.18
C PHE A 214 10.44 12.71 4.07
N PHE A 215 10.09 12.30 2.86
CA PHE A 215 10.97 12.41 1.69
C PHE A 215 11.17 13.86 1.23
N PHE A 216 10.23 14.75 1.55
CA PHE A 216 10.27 16.15 1.13
C PHE A 216 11.02 17.07 2.11
N VAL A 217 10.93 16.84 3.42
CA VAL A 217 11.39 17.85 4.39
C VAL A 217 12.91 18.06 4.32
N PHE A 218 13.33 19.31 4.54
CA PHE A 218 14.71 19.78 4.39
C PHE A 218 15.30 20.23 5.72
N LYS A 219 16.50 19.77 6.06
CA LYS A 219 17.35 20.46 7.03
C LYS A 219 18.83 20.22 6.79
N ALA A 220 19.59 21.26 6.43
CA ALA A 220 21.03 21.14 6.34
C ALA A 220 21.70 21.35 7.71
N PHE A 221 22.97 20.99 7.77
CA PHE A 221 23.81 21.20 8.93
C PHE A 221 24.11 22.68 9.08
N GLU A 222 23.87 23.24 10.27
CA GLU A 222 24.44 24.54 10.62
C GLU A 222 25.96 24.37 10.75
N GLY A 223 26.70 24.99 9.84
CA GLY A 223 28.13 25.17 9.97
C GLY A 223 28.39 26.55 10.57
N GLU A 224 29.14 26.62 11.66
CA GLU A 224 29.72 27.89 12.10
C GLU A 224 30.92 28.21 11.20
N TYR A 225 30.89 29.40 10.59
CA TYR A 225 32.06 29.98 9.96
C TYR A 225 32.98 30.51 11.05
N THR A 226 34.15 29.90 11.19
CA THR A 226 35.24 30.48 11.97
C THR A 226 36.03 31.45 11.08
N GLU A 227 36.61 32.50 11.67
CA GLU A 227 37.35 33.58 10.97
C GLU A 227 38.47 33.07 10.03
N ASN A 228 38.87 31.80 10.14
CA ASN A 228 39.93 31.16 9.34
C ASN A 228 39.42 30.26 8.19
N CYS A 229 38.24 30.51 7.62
CA CYS A 229 37.69 29.73 6.50
C CYS A 229 37.55 28.21 6.74
N SER A 230 37.62 27.76 8.01
CA SER A 230 37.34 26.37 8.36
C SER A 230 35.86 26.25 8.76
N VAL A 231 35.10 25.51 7.95
CA VAL A 231 33.70 25.18 8.27
C VAL A 231 33.73 24.09 9.34
N LYS A 232 33.34 24.43 10.56
CA LYS A 232 33.16 23.44 11.63
C LYS A 232 31.77 22.84 11.47
N TYR A 233 31.70 21.65 10.86
CA TYR A 233 30.44 20.91 10.77
C TYR A 233 30.08 20.40 12.16
N MET A 234 29.04 20.95 12.79
CA MET A 234 28.49 20.37 14.01
C MET A 234 27.69 19.14 13.64
N LEU A 235 27.97 17.99 14.26
CA LEU A 235 27.09 16.83 14.17
C LEU A 235 25.64 17.25 14.48
N PRO A 236 24.65 16.65 13.82
CA PRO A 236 23.27 17.03 14.05
C PRO A 236 22.97 16.74 15.52
N ASN A 237 22.45 17.73 16.23
CA ASN A 237 22.18 17.65 17.66
C ASN A 237 20.67 17.37 17.88
N ARG A 238 20.26 17.08 19.11
CA ARG A 238 18.85 16.77 19.43
C ARG A 238 17.88 17.86 18.94
N LYS A 239 18.30 19.14 18.92
CA LYS A 239 17.47 20.24 18.38
C LYS A 239 17.27 20.15 16.87
N THR A 240 18.23 19.59 16.12
CA THR A 240 18.08 19.31 14.69
C THR A 240 16.97 18.29 14.43
N VAL A 241 16.91 17.22 15.23
CA VAL A 241 15.86 16.18 15.10
C VAL A 241 14.48 16.72 15.43
N GLU A 242 14.35 17.43 16.56
CA GLU A 242 13.07 18.01 16.97
C GLU A 242 12.58 19.01 15.92
N LYS A 243 13.49 19.74 15.27
CA LYS A 243 13.11 20.62 14.16
C LYS A 243 12.68 19.85 12.92
N ILE A 244 13.38 18.77 12.56
CA ILE A 244 12.96 17.89 11.46
C ILE A 244 11.56 17.35 11.70
N LYS A 245 11.28 16.87 12.92
CA LYS A 245 9.94 16.42 13.32
C LYS A 245 8.91 17.55 13.22
N GLU A 246 9.25 18.75 13.69
CA GLU A 246 8.40 19.93 13.59
C GLU A 246 8.08 20.28 12.13
N ASP A 247 9.07 20.23 11.25
CA ASP A 247 8.95 20.58 9.84
C ASP A 247 8.18 19.51 9.04
N VAL A 248 8.39 18.22 9.35
CA VAL A 248 7.54 17.12 8.87
C VAL A 248 6.11 17.34 9.33
N ALA A 249 5.89 17.61 10.63
CA ALA A 249 4.56 17.85 11.16
C ALA A 249 3.88 19.09 10.55
N LYS A 250 4.62 20.16 10.22
CA LYS A 250 4.09 21.32 9.50
C LYS A 250 3.66 20.97 8.09
N LEU A 251 4.51 20.24 7.37
CA LEU A 251 4.16 19.78 6.02
C LEU A 251 2.95 18.87 6.07
N SER A 252 2.95 17.89 6.98
CA SER A 252 1.81 17.03 7.25
C SER A 252 0.57 17.83 7.57
N ARG A 253 0.64 18.94 8.33
CA ARG A 253 -0.55 19.77 8.57
C ARG A 253 -1.07 20.45 7.31
N LEU A 254 -0.20 20.89 6.40
CA LEU A 254 -0.60 21.42 5.10
C LEU A 254 -1.13 20.33 4.17
N THR A 255 -0.64 19.09 4.29
CA THR A 255 -1.04 17.94 3.49
C THR A 255 -2.06 17.03 4.16
N HIS A 256 -2.58 17.34 5.36
CA HIS A 256 -3.52 16.48 6.12
C HIS A 256 -4.53 17.20 7.04
N ASN A 257 -4.25 18.38 7.61
CA ASN A 257 -5.02 18.90 8.76
C ASN A 257 -5.85 20.16 8.48
N ASN A 258 -6.22 20.44 7.24
CA ASN A 258 -7.05 21.61 6.98
C ASN A 258 -8.04 21.36 5.84
N ASN A 259 -9.07 20.55 6.12
CA ASN A 259 -10.19 20.28 5.20
C ASN A 259 -10.87 21.54 4.64
N ASN A 260 -10.65 22.73 5.24
CA ASN A 260 -11.15 24.01 4.75
C ASN A 260 -10.13 24.82 3.93
N ASN A 261 -8.88 24.35 3.83
CA ASN A 261 -7.85 24.99 3.02
C ASN A 261 -7.93 24.48 1.56
N PRO A 262 -8.14 25.38 0.58
CA PRO A 262 -8.26 24.98 -0.82
C PRO A 262 -6.95 24.48 -1.42
N GLU A 263 -5.79 24.97 -0.96
CA GLU A 263 -4.49 24.49 -1.42
C GLU A 263 -4.24 23.03 -1.02
N TYR A 264 -4.63 22.63 0.19
CA TYR A 264 -4.59 21.26 0.69
C TYR A 264 -5.44 20.32 -0.17
N LYS A 265 -6.70 20.69 -0.43
CA LYS A 265 -7.60 19.91 -1.30
C LYS A 265 -7.01 19.73 -2.70
N ASN A 266 -6.38 20.78 -3.24
CA ASN A 266 -5.72 20.71 -4.55
C ASN A 266 -4.51 19.78 -4.55
N ILE A 267 -3.68 19.78 -3.49
CA ILE A 267 -2.53 18.89 -3.37
C ILE A 267 -2.97 17.43 -3.29
N LEU A 268 -3.96 17.13 -2.44
CA LEU A 268 -4.50 15.78 -2.35
C LEU A 268 -5.17 15.34 -3.65
N GLU A 269 -5.97 16.20 -4.27
CA GLU A 269 -6.59 15.84 -5.55
C GLU A 269 -5.51 15.50 -6.58
N TYR A 270 -4.48 16.31 -6.70
CA TYR A 270 -3.42 16.07 -7.68
C TYR A 270 -2.66 14.76 -7.47
N ILE A 271 -2.31 14.47 -6.21
CA ILE A 271 -1.56 13.25 -5.87
C ILE A 271 -2.43 12.01 -6.07
N PHE A 272 -3.69 12.05 -5.64
CA PHE A 272 -4.49 10.84 -5.45
C PHE A 272 -5.56 10.57 -6.50
N LYS A 273 -5.96 11.58 -7.29
CA LYS A 273 -6.89 11.42 -8.41
C LYS A 273 -6.48 10.32 -9.40
N PRO A 274 -5.18 10.12 -9.73
CA PRO A 274 -4.77 9.04 -10.63
C PRO A 274 -5.17 7.63 -10.15
N PHE A 275 -5.20 7.39 -8.83
CA PHE A 275 -5.54 6.08 -8.26
C PHE A 275 -7.05 5.94 -8.05
N SER A 276 -7.64 6.97 -7.46
CA SER A 276 -9.05 6.93 -7.04
C SER A 276 -10.03 6.85 -8.21
N LYS A 277 -9.67 7.34 -9.40
CA LYS A 277 -10.53 7.32 -10.60
C LYS A 277 -10.97 5.91 -10.99
N ASN A 278 -10.11 4.91 -10.82
CA ASN A 278 -10.45 3.52 -11.18
C ASN A 278 -11.44 2.90 -10.20
N ILE A 279 -11.40 3.33 -8.94
CA ILE A 279 -12.07 2.66 -7.82
C ILE A 279 -13.39 3.36 -7.45
N LEU A 280 -13.45 4.68 -7.54
CA LEU A 280 -14.62 5.47 -7.13
C LEU A 280 -15.78 5.38 -8.13
N LYS A 281 -17.03 5.43 -7.62
CA LYS A 281 -18.24 5.42 -8.46
C LYS A 281 -18.38 6.69 -9.32
N LYS A 282 -17.94 7.83 -8.79
CA LYS A 282 -18.05 9.15 -9.42
C LYS A 282 -16.76 9.93 -9.20
N GLU A 283 -16.34 10.75 -10.17
CA GLU A 283 -15.17 11.62 -10.00
C GLU A 283 -15.35 12.62 -8.84
N THR A 284 -16.58 13.07 -8.57
CA THR A 284 -16.92 13.91 -7.40
C THR A 284 -16.80 13.19 -6.07
N GLY A 285 -16.80 11.84 -6.08
CA GLY A 285 -16.73 11.02 -4.87
C GLY A 285 -15.42 11.21 -4.09
N PHE A 286 -14.38 11.75 -4.73
CA PHE A 286 -13.09 12.02 -4.08
C PHE A 286 -13.25 13.04 -2.94
N PHE A 287 -13.87 14.20 -3.19
CA PHE A 287 -14.07 15.21 -2.15
C PHE A 287 -15.09 14.77 -1.09
N GLU A 288 -16.09 13.98 -1.48
CA GLU A 288 -17.05 13.37 -0.56
C GLU A 288 -16.39 12.40 0.45
N LEU A 289 -15.22 11.85 0.15
CA LEU A 289 -14.46 11.03 1.12
C LEU A 289 -13.91 11.89 2.27
N PHE A 290 -13.56 13.16 2.01
CA PHE A 290 -12.91 14.05 2.98
C PHE A 290 -13.92 14.90 3.74
N ASP A 291 -15.02 15.30 3.12
CA ASP A 291 -16.05 16.13 3.76
C ASP A 291 -16.87 15.35 4.83
N HIS A 292 -16.78 14.02 4.84
CA HIS A 292 -17.52 13.15 5.76
C HIS A 292 -16.62 12.31 6.67
N SER A 293 -15.30 12.47 6.58
CA SER A 293 -14.36 11.60 7.30
C SER A 293 -14.34 11.85 8.82
N GLU A 294 -14.81 13.00 9.27
CA GLU A 294 -14.97 13.33 10.70
C GLU A 294 -16.27 12.76 11.30
N ASN A 295 -17.21 12.30 10.45
CA ASN A 295 -18.58 11.95 10.83
C ASN A 295 -18.95 10.50 10.47
N PHE A 296 -18.02 9.54 10.54
CA PHE A 296 -18.36 8.11 10.46
C PHE A 296 -19.20 7.71 11.69
N SER A 297 -20.48 8.06 11.68
CA SER A 297 -21.40 7.78 12.76
C SER A 297 -21.57 6.26 12.89
N LEU A 298 -21.29 5.78 14.10
CA LEU A 298 -21.25 4.40 14.60
C LEU A 298 -22.52 3.54 14.43
N ASN A 299 -23.48 3.96 13.62
CA ASN A 299 -24.74 3.25 13.47
C ASN A 299 -24.85 2.72 12.04
N ASN A 300 -24.54 1.43 11.86
CA ASN A 300 -25.36 0.50 11.07
C ASN A 300 -24.76 -0.92 11.10
N LYS A 301 -25.55 -1.88 11.61
CA LYS A 301 -25.33 -3.31 11.46
C LYS A 301 -25.69 -3.72 10.03
N LEU A 302 -24.75 -3.66 9.10
CA LEU A 302 -24.88 -4.41 7.85
C LEU A 302 -23.86 -5.55 7.91
N GLU A 303 -24.38 -6.77 7.89
CA GLU A 303 -23.56 -7.98 7.74
C GLU A 303 -23.02 -8.02 6.32
N ASP A 304 -21.73 -7.73 6.17
CA ASP A 304 -21.01 -7.91 4.92
C ASP A 304 -20.39 -9.32 4.93
N SER A 305 -20.99 -10.25 4.18
CA SER A 305 -20.53 -11.64 4.13
C SER A 305 -19.10 -11.78 3.57
N LYS A 306 -18.54 -10.73 2.96
CA LYS A 306 -17.18 -10.70 2.42
C LYS A 306 -16.15 -10.17 3.42
N PHE A 307 -16.61 -9.51 4.48
CA PHE A 307 -15.77 -9.02 5.55
C PHE A 307 -15.58 -10.11 6.61
N SER A 308 -14.33 -10.54 6.83
CA SER A 308 -14.04 -11.58 7.82
C SER A 308 -13.88 -11.01 9.22
N GLN A 309 -15.00 -10.94 9.95
CA GLN A 309 -15.00 -10.52 11.36
C GLN A 309 -14.07 -11.40 12.21
N ASP A 310 -14.13 -12.72 12.04
CA ASP A 310 -13.29 -13.67 12.79
C ASP A 310 -11.80 -13.47 12.58
N PHE A 311 -11.39 -12.94 11.42
CA PHE A 311 -9.98 -12.59 11.16
C PHE A 311 -9.59 -11.27 11.83
N VAL A 312 -10.46 -10.26 11.81
CA VAL A 312 -10.19 -8.94 12.43
C VAL A 312 -10.15 -9.04 13.95
N GLU A 313 -11.03 -9.85 14.55
CA GLU A 313 -11.07 -10.12 16.00
C GLU A 313 -9.80 -10.78 16.55
N VAL A 314 -8.96 -11.36 15.68
CA VAL A 314 -7.64 -11.87 16.06
C VAL A 314 -6.74 -10.74 16.56
N PHE A 315 -6.91 -9.52 16.02
CA PHE A 315 -6.06 -8.36 16.33
C PHE A 315 -6.76 -7.33 17.22
N CYS A 316 -8.09 -7.23 17.09
CA CYS A 316 -8.86 -6.09 17.56
C CYS A 316 -9.87 -6.48 18.67
N ASN A 317 -10.13 -5.55 19.58
CA ASN A 317 -11.28 -5.63 20.50
C ASN A 317 -12.59 -5.22 19.78
N GLU A 318 -13.71 -5.28 20.49
CA GLU A 318 -15.03 -4.99 19.91
C GLU A 318 -15.20 -3.53 19.45
N GLU A 319 -14.63 -2.56 20.19
CA GLU A 319 -14.70 -1.15 19.82
C GLU A 319 -13.92 -0.89 18.51
N GLU A 320 -12.70 -1.41 18.43
CA GLU A 320 -11.83 -1.32 17.26
C GLU A 320 -12.45 -2.03 16.05
N LEU A 321 -13.01 -3.22 16.24
CA LEU A 321 -13.74 -3.96 15.21
C LEU A 321 -14.89 -3.12 14.64
N ASN A 322 -15.66 -2.44 15.49
CA ASN A 322 -16.78 -1.60 15.05
C ASN A 322 -16.29 -0.41 14.22
N LYS A 323 -15.17 0.23 14.58
CA LYS A 323 -14.54 1.30 13.78
C LYS A 323 -14.10 0.77 12.41
N ILE A 324 -13.43 -0.38 12.36
CA ILE A 324 -12.98 -1.03 11.13
C ILE A 324 -14.17 -1.38 10.21
N LYS A 325 -15.26 -1.93 10.78
CA LYS A 325 -16.50 -2.22 10.03
C LYS A 325 -17.12 -0.96 9.42
N CYS A 326 -17.17 0.14 10.18
CA CYS A 326 -17.70 1.40 9.69
C CYS A 326 -16.86 1.96 8.53
N LEU A 327 -15.53 1.88 8.65
CA LEU A 327 -14.61 2.27 7.58
C LEU A 327 -14.82 1.44 6.31
N ASN A 328 -14.91 0.11 6.42
CA ASN A 328 -15.17 -0.77 5.28
C ASN A 328 -16.47 -0.40 4.56
N LYS A 329 -17.55 -0.20 5.34
CA LYS A 329 -18.85 0.15 4.79
C LYS A 329 -18.80 1.48 4.02
N PHE A 330 -18.27 2.52 4.63
CA PHE A 330 -18.17 3.84 4.01
C PHE A 330 -17.36 3.83 2.71
N ILE A 331 -16.20 3.15 2.71
CA ILE A 331 -15.38 3.06 1.49
C ILE A 331 -16.16 2.31 0.39
N LYS A 332 -16.87 1.22 0.73
CA LYS A 332 -17.71 0.47 -0.23
C LYS A 332 -18.90 1.29 -0.77
N GLU A 333 -19.51 2.15 0.04
CA GLU A 333 -20.60 3.03 -0.41
C GLU A 333 -20.15 3.97 -1.55
N LYS A 334 -18.88 4.38 -1.53
CA LYS A 334 -18.28 5.33 -2.49
C LYS A 334 -17.54 4.68 -3.67
N THR A 335 -17.28 3.37 -3.61
CA THR A 335 -16.47 2.64 -4.61
C THR A 335 -17.28 1.65 -5.45
N LYS A 336 -16.79 1.32 -6.65
CA LYS A 336 -17.45 0.39 -7.58
C LYS A 336 -17.52 -1.02 -6.99
N GLU A 337 -18.61 -1.74 -7.26
CA GLU A 337 -18.87 -3.08 -6.70
C GLU A 337 -17.76 -4.09 -7.03
N GLU A 338 -17.14 -3.99 -8.21
CA GLU A 338 -16.02 -4.85 -8.63
C GLU A 338 -14.78 -4.74 -7.73
N TYR A 339 -14.67 -3.70 -6.89
CA TYR A 339 -13.59 -3.52 -5.92
C TYR A 339 -13.96 -3.95 -4.50
N HIS A 340 -15.23 -4.22 -4.21
CA HIS A 340 -15.72 -4.41 -2.83
C HIS A 340 -15.09 -5.60 -2.10
N ASP A 341 -14.85 -6.71 -2.80
CA ASP A 341 -14.18 -7.88 -2.22
C ASP A 341 -12.73 -7.56 -1.85
N TYR A 342 -12.02 -6.82 -2.71
CA TYR A 342 -10.64 -6.43 -2.50
C TYR A 342 -10.49 -5.37 -1.39
N ILE A 343 -11.43 -4.43 -1.29
CA ILE A 343 -11.48 -3.44 -0.20
C ILE A 343 -11.62 -4.16 1.14
N SER A 344 -12.57 -5.10 1.20
CA SER A 344 -12.80 -5.90 2.41
C SER A 344 -11.55 -6.70 2.79
N ALA A 345 -10.87 -7.29 1.80
CA ALA A 345 -9.63 -8.02 2.00
C ALA A 345 -8.51 -7.11 2.53
N VAL A 346 -8.24 -5.96 1.89
CA VAL A 346 -7.21 -5.01 2.33
C VAL A 346 -7.48 -4.55 3.76
N ILE A 347 -8.72 -4.19 4.10
CA ILE A 347 -9.07 -3.75 5.45
C ILE A 347 -8.88 -4.86 6.48
N CYS A 348 -9.25 -6.10 6.16
CA CYS A 348 -9.01 -7.25 7.03
C CYS A 348 -7.50 -7.51 7.23
N LEU A 349 -6.72 -7.47 6.15
CA LEU A 349 -5.27 -7.68 6.18
C LEU A 349 -4.53 -6.57 6.95
N GLU A 350 -5.02 -5.34 6.86
CA GLU A 350 -4.45 -4.18 7.55
C GLU A 350 -5.04 -3.93 8.94
N ALA A 351 -5.94 -4.80 9.42
CA ALA A 351 -6.66 -4.60 10.68
C ALA A 351 -5.76 -4.32 11.88
N PHE A 352 -4.61 -5.00 11.96
CA PHE A 352 -3.63 -4.76 13.02
C PHE A 352 -3.06 -3.33 12.97
N ASN A 353 -2.72 -2.83 11.78
CA ASN A 353 -2.18 -1.48 11.61
C ASN A 353 -3.28 -0.42 11.81
N LEU A 354 -4.51 -0.68 11.34
CA LEU A 354 -5.67 0.19 11.54
C LEU A 354 -6.02 0.40 13.02
N LYS A 355 -5.96 -0.67 13.83
CA LYS A 355 -6.13 -0.60 15.28
C LYS A 355 -5.19 0.41 15.94
N ARG A 356 -3.90 0.37 15.58
CA ARG A 356 -2.88 1.30 16.08
C ARG A 356 -3.25 2.73 15.70
N ASN A 357 -3.60 2.95 14.43
CA ASN A 357 -3.93 4.28 13.91
C ASN A 357 -5.14 4.94 14.57
N PHE A 358 -6.19 4.18 14.85
CA PHE A 358 -7.35 4.70 15.57
C PHE A 358 -7.04 5.07 17.02
N SER A 359 -6.03 4.44 17.63
CA SER A 359 -5.58 4.74 18.98
C SER A 359 -4.68 5.98 19.03
N GLU A 360 -3.91 6.21 17.96
CA GLU A 360 -2.94 7.31 17.84
C GLU A 360 -3.55 8.61 17.27
N GLY A 361 -4.79 8.56 16.77
CA GLY A 361 -5.47 9.73 16.19
C GLY A 361 -4.93 10.13 14.82
N ASN A 362 -4.42 9.16 14.05
CA ASN A 362 -3.86 9.40 12.72
C ASN A 362 -4.93 9.87 11.73
N ASP A 363 -4.50 10.64 10.71
CA ASP A 363 -5.40 11.24 9.71
C ASP A 363 -6.16 10.16 8.93
N ILE A 364 -7.48 10.13 9.11
CA ILE A 364 -8.40 9.19 8.45
C ILE A 364 -8.40 9.35 6.93
N THR A 365 -8.14 10.56 6.42
CA THR A 365 -8.00 10.84 4.99
C THR A 365 -6.85 10.02 4.43
N ARG A 366 -5.69 10.06 5.09
CA ARG A 366 -4.51 9.28 4.71
C ARG A 366 -4.81 7.78 4.70
N ILE A 367 -5.44 7.26 5.76
CA ILE A 367 -5.81 5.84 5.87
C ILE A 367 -6.69 5.39 4.70
N ILE A 368 -7.73 6.18 4.37
CA ILE A 368 -8.63 5.87 3.24
C ILE A 368 -7.83 5.77 1.94
N MET A 369 -6.91 6.70 1.73
CA MET A 369 -6.14 6.74 0.49
C MET A 369 -5.17 5.58 0.35
N ASP A 370 -4.49 5.21 1.44
CA ASP A 370 -3.60 4.05 1.47
C ASP A 370 -4.42 2.77 1.18
N ILE A 371 -5.60 2.62 1.79
CA ILE A 371 -6.52 1.49 1.52
C ILE A 371 -6.91 1.46 0.04
N LEU A 372 -7.31 2.59 -0.53
CA LEU A 372 -7.72 2.66 -1.94
C LEU A 372 -6.56 2.28 -2.86
N PHE A 373 -5.37 2.83 -2.63
CA PHE A 373 -4.20 2.47 -3.44
C PHE A 373 -3.86 0.97 -3.33
N ILE A 374 -3.73 0.45 -2.11
CA ILE A 374 -3.41 -0.97 -1.88
C ILE A 374 -4.49 -1.86 -2.49
N THR A 375 -5.76 -1.46 -2.46
CA THR A 375 -6.86 -2.20 -3.10
C THR A 375 -6.66 -2.35 -4.60
N ASP A 376 -6.33 -1.26 -5.31
CA ASP A 376 -6.12 -1.32 -6.77
C ASP A 376 -4.92 -2.19 -7.13
N VAL A 377 -3.83 -2.07 -6.37
CA VAL A 377 -2.65 -2.92 -6.57
C VAL A 377 -2.97 -4.38 -6.24
N LEU A 378 -3.66 -4.66 -5.13
CA LEU A 378 -4.02 -6.01 -4.72
C LEU A 378 -4.92 -6.67 -5.76
N LYS A 379 -5.96 -5.98 -6.25
CA LYS A 379 -6.81 -6.47 -7.35
C LYS A 379 -5.98 -6.82 -8.58
N THR A 380 -5.16 -5.88 -9.05
CA THR A 380 -4.29 -6.08 -10.22
C THR A 380 -3.36 -7.28 -10.05
N LYS A 381 -2.68 -7.38 -8.90
CA LYS A 381 -1.74 -8.48 -8.64
C LYS A 381 -2.41 -9.81 -8.40
N PHE A 382 -3.61 -9.81 -7.83
CA PHE A 382 -4.39 -11.01 -7.68
C PHE A 382 -4.85 -11.57 -9.04
N GLU A 383 -5.25 -10.70 -9.97
CA GLU A 383 -5.66 -11.07 -11.33
C GLU A 383 -4.49 -11.55 -12.21
N GLU A 384 -3.27 -11.04 -11.98
CA GLU A 384 -2.05 -11.51 -12.67
C GLU A 384 -1.63 -12.94 -12.28
N ILE A 385 -1.98 -13.39 -11.08
CA ILE A 385 -1.63 -14.73 -10.58
C ILE A 385 -2.64 -15.75 -11.12
N LYS A 386 -2.23 -17.02 -11.28
CA LYS A 386 -3.16 -18.15 -11.48
C LYS A 386 -4.00 -18.43 -10.23
N ALA A 387 -4.81 -17.45 -9.84
CA ALA A 387 -5.47 -17.39 -8.55
C ALA A 387 -6.38 -18.60 -8.30
N ALA A 388 -7.13 -19.05 -9.31
CA ALA A 388 -8.04 -20.18 -9.15
C ALA A 388 -7.30 -21.50 -8.82
N GLU A 389 -6.23 -21.82 -9.56
CA GLU A 389 -5.42 -23.03 -9.33
C GLU A 389 -4.72 -22.98 -7.97
N ASN A 390 -4.06 -21.87 -7.66
CA ASN A 390 -3.34 -21.69 -6.40
C ASN A 390 -4.29 -21.70 -5.18
N ARG A 391 -5.50 -21.14 -5.32
CA ARG A 391 -6.49 -21.11 -4.24
C ARG A 391 -6.99 -22.51 -3.92
N ARG A 392 -7.25 -23.33 -4.95
CA ARG A 392 -7.64 -24.74 -4.79
C ARG A 392 -6.59 -25.52 -4.02
N GLU A 393 -5.34 -25.42 -4.43
CA GLU A 393 -4.22 -26.12 -3.79
C GLU A 393 -4.05 -25.72 -2.32
N PHE A 394 -4.08 -24.42 -2.03
CA PHE A 394 -3.98 -23.90 -0.67
C PHE A 394 -5.07 -24.42 0.26
N ARG A 395 -6.32 -24.47 -0.22
CA ARG A 395 -7.47 -24.80 0.61
C ARG A 395 -7.54 -26.28 0.99
N LYS A 396 -6.90 -27.17 0.22
CA LYS A 396 -6.98 -28.63 0.38
C LYS A 396 -6.73 -29.10 1.82
N ILE A 397 -5.67 -28.61 2.46
CA ILE A 397 -5.30 -29.01 3.84
C ILE A 397 -6.38 -28.60 4.84
N PHE A 398 -7.01 -27.43 4.64
CA PHE A 398 -8.09 -26.97 5.50
C PHE A 398 -9.37 -27.79 5.29
N PHE A 399 -9.75 -28.05 4.04
CA PHE A 399 -10.89 -28.92 3.73
C PHE A 399 -10.76 -30.31 4.34
N GLU A 400 -9.58 -30.93 4.23
CA GLU A 400 -9.30 -32.23 4.85
C GLU A 400 -9.50 -32.19 6.38
N ALA A 401 -9.08 -31.11 7.04
CA ALA A 401 -9.29 -30.92 8.47
C ALA A 401 -10.77 -30.76 8.85
N LEU A 402 -11.53 -29.95 8.10
CA LEU A 402 -12.96 -29.74 8.33
C LEU A 402 -13.76 -31.06 8.16
N ILE A 403 -13.43 -31.84 7.12
CA ILE A 403 -14.06 -33.13 6.84
C ILE A 403 -13.75 -34.14 7.95
N LYS A 404 -12.49 -34.20 8.39
CA LYS A 404 -12.08 -35.06 9.51
C LYS A 404 -12.87 -34.72 10.78
N GLU A 405 -13.10 -33.44 11.04
CA GLU A 405 -13.87 -32.98 12.19
C GLU A 405 -15.34 -33.42 12.13
N LEU A 406 -15.98 -33.35 10.96
CA LEU A 406 -17.33 -33.90 10.78
C LEU A 406 -17.36 -35.43 10.94
N GLY A 407 -16.32 -36.12 10.46
CA GLY A 407 -16.16 -37.57 10.61
C GLY A 407 -16.12 -38.01 12.08
N LYS A 408 -15.44 -37.25 12.95
CA LYS A 408 -15.44 -37.49 14.41
C LYS A 408 -16.83 -37.40 15.03
N ARG A 409 -17.74 -36.62 14.43
CA ARG A 409 -19.15 -36.47 14.84
C ARG A 409 -20.07 -37.53 14.22
N GLY A 410 -19.52 -38.51 13.49
CA GLY A 410 -20.28 -39.57 12.83
C GLY A 410 -21.01 -39.14 11.57
N ILE A 411 -20.68 -37.96 11.00
CA ILE A 411 -21.34 -37.43 9.80
C ILE A 411 -20.64 -38.00 8.56
N LYS A 412 -21.40 -38.71 7.72
CA LYS A 412 -20.94 -39.20 6.42
C LYS A 412 -21.41 -38.24 5.32
N LEU A 413 -20.48 -37.68 4.57
CA LEU A 413 -20.76 -36.75 3.48
C LEU A 413 -21.51 -37.44 2.32
N SER A 414 -22.30 -36.64 1.59
CA SER A 414 -23.09 -37.12 0.46
C SER A 414 -22.20 -37.54 -0.73
N PRO A 415 -22.60 -38.55 -1.53
CA PRO A 415 -21.92 -38.90 -2.78
C PRO A 415 -21.88 -37.71 -3.74
N GLY A 416 -20.73 -37.47 -4.40
CA GLY A 416 -20.57 -36.32 -5.30
C GLY A 416 -20.08 -35.03 -4.63
N THR A 417 -19.56 -35.13 -3.40
CA THR A 417 -18.88 -34.01 -2.72
C THR A 417 -17.72 -33.49 -3.57
N GLU A 418 -17.73 -32.20 -3.90
CA GLU A 418 -16.61 -31.53 -4.57
C GLU A 418 -15.74 -30.88 -3.49
N PHE A 419 -14.55 -31.43 -3.28
CA PHE A 419 -13.62 -31.05 -2.20
C PHE A 419 -13.09 -29.59 -2.26
N ASP A 420 -13.55 -28.79 -3.22
CA ASP A 420 -13.18 -27.39 -3.40
C ASP A 420 -14.30 -26.42 -3.02
N PHE A 421 -15.54 -26.91 -2.81
CA PHE A 421 -16.70 -26.08 -2.54
C PHE A 421 -17.05 -26.11 -1.05
N LEU A 422 -17.23 -24.93 -0.47
CA LEU A 422 -17.80 -24.74 0.86
C LEU A 422 -19.10 -23.97 0.70
N ASN A 423 -20.18 -24.44 1.32
CA ASN A 423 -21.47 -23.77 1.28
C ASN A 423 -21.40 -22.43 2.05
N VAL A 424 -21.15 -21.33 1.35
CA VAL A 424 -20.96 -19.99 1.93
C VAL A 424 -22.23 -19.46 2.60
N ILE A 425 -23.41 -19.94 2.22
CA ILE A 425 -24.67 -19.53 2.86
C ILE A 425 -24.78 -20.13 4.27
N LYS A 426 -24.34 -21.38 4.44
CA LYS A 426 -24.38 -22.08 5.73
C LYS A 426 -23.13 -21.87 6.57
N LEU A 427 -22.01 -21.55 5.93
CA LEU A 427 -20.70 -21.35 6.56
C LEU A 427 -20.04 -20.00 6.16
N PRO A 428 -20.75 -18.87 6.28
CA PRO A 428 -20.21 -17.57 5.88
C PRO A 428 -18.93 -17.20 6.61
N ARG A 429 -18.83 -17.43 7.93
CA ARG A 429 -17.68 -17.09 8.77
C ARG A 429 -16.48 -17.96 8.45
N THR A 430 -16.69 -19.27 8.35
CA THR A 430 -15.61 -20.20 7.99
C THR A 430 -15.09 -19.89 6.59
N SER A 431 -15.99 -19.59 5.64
CA SER A 431 -15.61 -19.24 4.27
C SER A 431 -14.81 -17.93 4.20
N SER A 432 -15.28 -16.87 4.87
CA SER A 432 -14.58 -15.57 4.86
C SER A 432 -13.22 -15.67 5.54
N LEU A 433 -13.10 -16.43 6.62
CA LEU A 433 -11.82 -16.66 7.31
C LEU A 433 -10.83 -17.42 6.42
N LEU A 434 -11.29 -18.46 5.73
CA LEU A 434 -10.45 -19.23 4.81
C LEU A 434 -9.96 -18.38 3.62
N GLU A 435 -10.80 -17.50 3.08
CA GLU A 435 -10.39 -16.54 2.05
C GLU A 435 -9.33 -15.57 2.59
N MET A 436 -9.48 -15.05 3.81
CA MET A 436 -8.45 -14.17 4.40
C MET A 436 -7.13 -14.89 4.67
N TYR A 437 -7.16 -16.16 5.08
CA TYR A 437 -5.95 -16.97 5.18
C TYR A 437 -5.23 -17.12 3.84
N TYR A 438 -5.99 -17.27 2.75
CA TYR A 438 -5.41 -17.35 1.42
C TYR A 438 -4.77 -16.01 1.00
N PHE A 439 -5.47 -14.89 1.20
CA PHE A 439 -4.90 -13.56 0.96
C PHE A 439 -3.65 -13.30 1.80
N ALA A 440 -3.66 -13.63 3.09
CA ALA A 440 -2.50 -13.54 3.97
C ALA A 440 -1.36 -14.44 3.47
N GLU A 441 -1.64 -15.64 2.97
CA GLU A 441 -0.59 -16.52 2.43
C GLU A 441 0.06 -15.94 1.18
N LEU A 442 -0.71 -15.30 0.30
CA LEU A 442 -0.17 -14.67 -0.91
C LEU A 442 0.62 -13.39 -0.59
N PHE A 443 0.06 -12.53 0.26
CA PHE A 443 0.47 -11.13 0.36
C PHE A 443 1.13 -10.75 1.68
N TYR A 444 1.13 -11.56 2.74
CA TYR A 444 1.93 -11.22 3.92
C TYR A 444 3.42 -11.51 3.69
N GLU A 445 4.27 -10.60 4.18
CA GLU A 445 5.70 -10.88 4.39
C GLU A 445 5.86 -12.09 5.33
N SER A 446 6.94 -12.87 5.19
CA SER A 446 7.20 -14.06 6.00
C SER A 446 7.13 -13.79 7.51
N ALA A 447 7.66 -12.66 7.99
CA ALA A 447 7.57 -12.28 9.39
C ALA A 447 6.13 -11.99 9.85
N SER A 448 5.33 -11.38 8.97
CA SER A 448 3.90 -11.12 9.19
C SER A 448 3.11 -12.43 9.27
N LYS A 449 3.44 -13.43 8.44
CA LYS A 449 2.84 -14.78 8.52
C LYS A 449 3.12 -15.47 9.86
N SER A 450 4.36 -15.39 10.34
CA SER A 450 4.73 -15.92 11.65
C SER A 450 4.03 -15.19 12.79
N SER A 451 3.88 -13.86 12.69
CA SER A 451 3.16 -13.05 13.67
C SER A 451 1.67 -13.39 13.70
N LEU A 452 1.02 -13.52 12.54
CA LEU A 452 -0.37 -13.98 12.43
C LEU A 452 -0.58 -15.31 13.16
N GLY A 453 0.35 -16.27 13.00
CA GLY A 453 0.29 -17.54 13.74
C GLY A 453 0.23 -17.34 15.25
N LYS A 454 1.07 -16.47 15.81
CA LYS A 454 1.05 -16.17 17.25
C LYS A 454 -0.27 -15.54 17.70
N PHE A 455 -0.76 -14.54 16.97
CA PHE A 455 -2.02 -13.88 17.31
C PHE A 455 -3.22 -14.84 17.28
N LEU A 456 -3.25 -15.76 16.30
CA LEU A 456 -4.27 -16.80 16.23
C LEU A 456 -4.24 -17.73 17.45
N GLN A 457 -3.05 -18.14 17.90
CA GLN A 457 -2.90 -18.98 19.07
C GLN A 457 -3.37 -18.26 20.34
N ASP A 458 -2.95 -17.00 20.52
CA ASP A 458 -3.31 -16.20 21.68
C ASP A 458 -4.83 -16.00 21.73
N LYS A 459 -5.46 -15.71 20.59
CA LYS A 459 -6.92 -15.57 20.50
C LYS A 459 -7.66 -16.87 20.76
N LEU A 460 -7.15 -17.99 20.25
CA LEU A 460 -7.74 -19.30 20.49
C LEU A 460 -7.68 -19.66 21.98
N ASN A 461 -6.53 -19.46 22.62
CA ASN A 461 -6.32 -19.69 24.05
C ASN A 461 -7.26 -18.83 24.91
N GLU A 462 -7.45 -17.55 24.54
CA GLU A 462 -8.43 -16.65 25.17
C GLU A 462 -9.85 -17.22 25.08
N LYS A 463 -10.28 -17.64 23.88
CA LYS A 463 -11.64 -18.16 23.66
C LYS A 463 -11.89 -19.53 24.34
N LEU A 464 -10.88 -20.36 24.47
CA LEU A 464 -10.97 -21.69 25.08
C LEU A 464 -10.65 -21.69 26.58
N ASN A 465 -10.20 -20.57 27.15
CA ASN A 465 -9.69 -20.48 28.53
C ASN A 465 -8.56 -21.50 28.81
N THR A 466 -7.68 -21.75 27.83
CA THR A 466 -6.54 -22.67 27.94
C THR A 466 -5.21 -21.94 27.82
N LYS A 467 -4.11 -22.60 28.21
CA LYS A 467 -2.72 -22.09 28.06
C LYS A 467 -1.85 -23.05 27.25
N GLU A 468 -2.45 -23.77 26.31
CA GLU A 468 -1.71 -24.73 25.49
C GLU A 468 -0.82 -23.98 24.48
N LYS A 469 0.41 -24.50 24.33
CA LYS A 469 1.38 -24.07 23.33
C LYS A 469 1.58 -25.25 22.38
N ASP A 470 0.59 -25.52 21.53
CA ASP A 470 0.77 -26.52 20.48
C ASP A 470 0.90 -25.81 19.13
N SER A 471 2.10 -25.84 18.55
CA SER A 471 2.51 -24.96 17.45
C SER A 471 2.08 -25.45 16.07
N ASP A 472 1.80 -26.74 15.90
CA ASP A 472 1.94 -27.35 14.59
C ASP A 472 0.74 -27.10 13.65
N PHE A 473 -0.40 -26.61 14.17
CA PHE A 473 -1.61 -26.39 13.35
C PHE A 473 -2.43 -25.16 13.73
N THR A 474 -1.79 -24.07 14.18
CA THR A 474 -2.52 -22.90 14.74
C THR A 474 -3.61 -22.31 13.81
N LYS A 475 -3.32 -22.11 12.51
CA LYS A 475 -4.33 -21.62 11.54
C LYS A 475 -5.51 -22.58 11.43
N THR A 476 -5.23 -23.88 11.33
CA THR A 476 -6.24 -24.94 11.21
C THR A 476 -7.07 -25.07 12.48
N ASN A 477 -6.45 -24.98 13.66
CA ASN A 477 -7.15 -25.07 14.95
C ASN A 477 -8.11 -23.90 15.16
N TYR A 478 -7.68 -22.67 14.85
CA TYR A 478 -8.57 -21.51 14.93
C TYR A 478 -9.71 -21.60 13.89
N LEU A 479 -9.43 -22.06 12.67
CA LEU A 479 -10.47 -22.31 11.67
C LEU A 479 -11.49 -23.36 12.15
N LEU A 480 -11.01 -24.46 12.75
CA LEU A 480 -11.86 -25.51 13.32
C LEU A 480 -12.71 -24.99 14.48
N TYR A 481 -12.18 -24.09 15.31
CA TYR A 481 -12.96 -23.41 16.35
C TYR A 481 -14.12 -22.61 15.75
N VAL A 482 -13.85 -21.77 14.75
CA VAL A 482 -14.88 -20.98 14.06
C VAL A 482 -15.90 -21.88 13.38
N PHE A 483 -15.44 -22.90 12.66
CA PHE A 483 -16.28 -23.90 12.01
C PHE A 483 -17.19 -24.63 13.00
N ASN A 484 -16.65 -25.11 14.12
CA ASN A 484 -17.39 -25.84 15.14
C ASN A 484 -18.50 -24.99 15.77
N ASN A 485 -18.24 -23.69 15.97
CA ASN A 485 -19.25 -22.75 16.45
C ASN A 485 -20.35 -22.53 15.40
N GLU A 486 -19.98 -22.41 14.13
CA GLU A 486 -20.91 -22.15 13.03
C GLU A 486 -21.83 -23.35 12.73
N ILE A 487 -21.28 -24.57 12.78
CA ILE A 487 -22.08 -25.79 12.54
C ILE A 487 -22.95 -26.22 13.72
N SER A 488 -22.77 -25.62 14.90
CA SER A 488 -23.47 -26.03 16.12
C SER A 488 -25.00 -25.92 16.03
N GLY A 489 -25.50 -25.01 15.18
CA GLY A 489 -26.93 -24.80 14.93
C GLY A 489 -27.50 -25.57 13.73
N LEU A 490 -26.70 -26.36 13.01
CA LEU A 490 -27.14 -27.04 11.79
C LEU A 490 -27.65 -28.46 12.07
N THR A 491 -28.63 -28.89 11.28
CA THR A 491 -29.15 -30.27 11.32
C THR A 491 -28.17 -31.25 10.68
N GLN A 492 -28.26 -32.54 11.04
CA GLN A 492 -27.39 -33.56 10.43
C GLN A 492 -27.47 -33.58 8.91
N GLU A 493 -28.64 -33.33 8.33
CA GLU A 493 -28.81 -33.36 6.87
C GLU A 493 -28.14 -32.15 6.19
N GLU A 494 -28.20 -30.98 6.81
CA GLU A 494 -27.47 -29.81 6.34
C GLU A 494 -25.95 -30.04 6.41
N LEU A 495 -25.47 -30.70 7.47
CA LEU A 495 -24.04 -31.01 7.65
C LEU A 495 -23.48 -31.93 6.56
N LYS A 496 -24.28 -32.88 6.05
CA LYS A 496 -23.85 -33.79 4.97
C LYS A 496 -23.63 -33.08 3.63
N ASN A 497 -24.26 -31.93 3.44
CA ASN A 497 -24.31 -31.20 2.17
C ASN A 497 -23.46 -29.90 2.18
N LEU A 498 -22.60 -29.71 3.20
CA LEU A 498 -21.76 -28.52 3.34
C LEU A 498 -20.71 -28.35 2.23
N PHE A 499 -20.33 -29.44 1.57
CA PHE A 499 -19.25 -29.47 0.56
C PHE A 499 -19.75 -29.79 -0.85
N ASN A 500 -21.04 -29.63 -1.10
CA ASN A 500 -21.61 -29.82 -2.42
C ASN A 500 -21.61 -28.49 -3.18
N ALA A 501 -21.31 -28.53 -4.47
CA ALA A 501 -21.55 -27.40 -5.35
C ALA A 501 -23.05 -27.05 -5.29
N GLN A 502 -23.38 -25.83 -4.90
CA GLN A 502 -24.77 -25.39 -4.91
C GLN A 502 -25.22 -25.24 -6.37
N THR A 503 -26.28 -25.95 -6.74
CA THR A 503 -27.21 -25.40 -7.74
C THR A 503 -27.87 -24.17 -7.09
N PRO A 504 -27.95 -23.02 -7.77
CA PRO A 504 -28.51 -21.81 -7.18
C PRO A 504 -29.91 -22.12 -6.67
N GLU A 505 -30.11 -22.02 -5.35
CA GLU A 505 -31.44 -22.07 -4.75
C GLU A 505 -32.19 -20.86 -5.30
N THR A 506 -33.14 -21.13 -6.19
CA THR A 506 -34.10 -20.12 -6.61
C THR A 506 -34.85 -19.73 -5.33
N PRO A 507 -34.88 -18.45 -4.94
CA PRO A 507 -35.65 -18.06 -3.77
C PRO A 507 -37.10 -18.49 -4.02
N VAL A 508 -37.69 -19.20 -3.06
CA VAL A 508 -39.12 -19.50 -3.05
C VAL A 508 -39.85 -18.16 -2.88
N SER A 509 -40.01 -17.44 -3.99
CA SER A 509 -40.95 -16.35 -4.07
C SER A 509 -42.32 -16.96 -3.89
N LYS A 510 -43.08 -16.44 -2.91
CA LYS A 510 -44.53 -16.50 -2.94
C LYS A 510 -44.98 -16.24 -4.38
N THR A 511 -45.76 -17.17 -4.90
CA THR A 511 -46.30 -17.20 -6.24
C THR A 511 -46.92 -15.86 -6.62
N THR A 512 -46.19 -15.10 -7.43
CA THR A 512 -46.78 -14.22 -8.44
C THR A 512 -46.01 -14.45 -9.71
N ASN A 513 -46.68 -15.14 -10.64
CA ASN A 513 -46.21 -15.58 -11.95
C ASN A 513 -45.23 -14.61 -12.63
N SER A 514 -43.96 -15.00 -12.74
CA SER A 514 -43.06 -14.46 -13.76
C SER A 514 -42.50 -15.61 -14.59
N LYS A 515 -43.14 -15.86 -15.73
CA LYS A 515 -42.64 -16.77 -16.77
C LYS A 515 -41.22 -16.37 -17.19
N ASN A 516 -40.36 -17.38 -17.23
CA ASN A 516 -39.11 -17.51 -18.00
C ASN A 516 -38.75 -16.30 -18.87
N PHE A 517 -37.60 -15.69 -18.60
CA PHE A 517 -36.92 -14.81 -19.56
C PHE A 517 -36.32 -15.68 -20.68
N GLY A 518 -37.20 -16.26 -21.50
CA GLY A 518 -36.86 -17.09 -22.64
C GLY A 518 -36.28 -16.25 -23.77
N PHE A 519 -35.51 -16.93 -24.63
CA PHE A 519 -34.94 -16.43 -25.89
C PHE A 519 -35.88 -15.52 -26.69
N ASP A 520 -37.20 -15.68 -26.58
CA ASP A 520 -38.24 -14.85 -27.19
C ASP A 520 -38.13 -13.36 -26.85
N LYS A 521 -37.71 -13.00 -25.62
CA LYS A 521 -37.52 -11.58 -25.24
C LYS A 521 -36.24 -10.98 -25.83
N ILE A 522 -35.16 -11.76 -25.93
CA ILE A 522 -33.92 -11.30 -26.59
C ILE A 522 -34.19 -11.06 -28.08
N PHE A 523 -34.95 -11.96 -28.71
CA PHE A 523 -35.34 -11.80 -30.11
C PHE A 523 -36.18 -10.53 -30.32
N PHE A 524 -37.19 -10.28 -29.48
CA PHE A 524 -38.09 -9.13 -29.65
C PHE A 524 -37.48 -7.78 -29.25
N TYR A 525 -36.65 -7.72 -28.21
CA TYR A 525 -36.12 -6.45 -27.69
C TYR A 525 -34.75 -6.07 -28.25
N ILE A 526 -33.99 -7.02 -28.81
CA ILE A 526 -32.63 -6.75 -29.31
C ILE A 526 -32.54 -7.05 -30.81
N VAL A 527 -32.97 -8.23 -31.25
CA VAL A 527 -32.79 -8.64 -32.64
C VAL A 527 -33.76 -7.92 -33.58
N LEU A 528 -35.03 -7.78 -33.19
CA LEU A 528 -36.06 -7.13 -34.01
C LEU A 528 -35.77 -5.63 -34.26
N PRO A 529 -35.35 -4.81 -33.27
CA PRO A 529 -34.98 -3.41 -33.52
C PRO A 529 -33.76 -3.28 -34.44
N ILE A 530 -32.77 -4.16 -34.31
CA ILE A 530 -31.58 -4.17 -35.20
C ILE A 530 -32.00 -4.50 -36.64
N LEU A 531 -32.88 -5.50 -36.83
CA LEU A 531 -33.41 -5.82 -38.16
C LEU A 531 -34.21 -4.67 -38.77
N CYS A 532 -35.06 -4.01 -37.98
CA CYS A 532 -35.80 -2.82 -38.44
C CYS A 532 -34.85 -1.67 -38.82
N PHE A 533 -33.79 -1.43 -38.04
CA PHE A 533 -32.80 -0.40 -38.34
C PHE A 533 -32.01 -0.71 -39.62
N CYS A 534 -31.61 -1.97 -39.82
CA CYS A 534 -30.96 -2.42 -41.05
C CYS A 534 -31.87 -2.28 -42.26
N LEU A 535 -33.17 -2.60 -42.15
CA LEU A 535 -34.14 -2.43 -43.24
C LEU A 535 -34.36 -0.96 -43.60
N ILE A 536 -34.35 -0.05 -42.61
CA ILE A 536 -34.42 1.40 -42.86
C ILE A 536 -33.18 1.87 -43.62
N ILE A 537 -31.99 1.42 -43.23
CA ILE A 537 -30.73 1.77 -43.93
C ILE A 537 -30.75 1.23 -45.37
N ILE A 538 -31.18 -0.02 -45.57
CA ILE A 538 -31.27 -0.63 -46.90
C ILE A 538 -32.31 0.10 -47.76
N GLY A 539 -33.47 0.45 -47.19
CA GLY A 539 -34.51 1.23 -47.88
C GLY A 539 -34.04 2.64 -48.25
N ALA A 540 -33.34 3.32 -47.35
CA ALA A 540 -32.74 4.63 -47.62
C ALA A 540 -31.66 4.55 -48.70
N TYR A 541 -30.81 3.52 -48.65
CA TYR A 541 -29.79 3.27 -49.68
C TYR A 541 -30.42 2.98 -51.04
N TRP A 542 -31.49 2.18 -51.10
CA TRP A 542 -32.20 1.86 -52.33
C TRP A 542 -32.96 3.06 -52.91
N TYR A 543 -33.54 3.91 -52.06
CA TYR A 543 -34.18 5.16 -52.47
C TYR A 543 -33.17 6.16 -53.06
N ILE A 544 -31.98 6.27 -52.47
CA ILE A 544 -30.89 7.11 -52.99
C ILE A 544 -30.37 6.55 -54.33
N TYR A 545 -30.33 5.23 -54.49
CA TYR A 545 -29.87 4.58 -55.72
C TYR A 545 -30.88 4.71 -56.88
N MET A 546 -32.19 4.72 -56.61
CA MET A 546 -33.26 4.87 -57.62
C MET A 546 -33.54 6.34 -58.02
N MET A 547 -32.98 7.31 -57.29
CA MET A 547 -33.04 8.75 -57.59
C MET A 547 -31.82 9.28 -58.38
N LYS A 548 -30.93 8.37 -58.79
CA LYS A 548 -29.93 8.58 -59.85
C LYS A 548 -30.38 7.84 -61.09
#